data_AF-A0A1X2J2N9-F1
#
_entry.id   AF-A0A1X2J2N9-F1
#
_cell.length_a   1.000
_cell.length_b   1.000
_cell.length_c   1.000
_cell.angle_alpha   90.00
_cell.angle_beta   90.00
_cell.angle_gamma   90.00
#
_symmetry.space_group_name_H-M   'P 1'
#
loop_
_entity.id
_entity.type
_entity.pdbx_description
1 polymer ?
#
loop_
_entity_poly.entity_id
_entity_poly.type
_entity_poly.pdbx_seq_one_letter_code
_entity_poly.pdbx_strand_id
1 'polypeptide(L)' 'MNAETLPLNIKIESNKEITMAGATSLLDKFLHDGVAIHAANNTVSAQLHRLHQGLREEKKRSKHAEPADSEDQ' A
#
# COMPACT_ATOMS: atom_id res chain seq x y z
N MET A 1 18.64 9.35 -32.04
CA MET A 1 17.23 9.63 -31.74
C MET A 1 17.13 9.86 -30.23
N ASN A 2 17.09 11.12 -29.80
CA ASN A 2 16.91 11.47 -28.40
C ASN A 2 15.41 11.48 -28.13
N ALA A 3 14.90 10.44 -27.47
CA ALA A 3 13.55 10.47 -26.93
C ALA A 3 13.59 11.38 -25.70
N GLU A 4 13.37 12.67 -25.90
CA GLU A 4 13.16 13.61 -24.80
C GLU A 4 11.88 13.18 -24.07
N THR A 5 12.03 12.66 -22.85
CA THR A 5 10.90 12.40 -21.95
C THR A 5 10.25 13.74 -21.61
N LEU A 6 9.22 14.10 -22.34
CA LEU A 6 8.41 15.27 -22.06
C LEU A 6 7.79 15.11 -20.65
N PRO A 7 7.85 16.13 -19.79
CA PRO A 7 7.17 16.06 -18.50
C PRO A 7 5.67 15.94 -18.74
N LEU A 8 5.06 14.87 -18.22
CA LEU A 8 3.61 14.72 -18.20
C LEU A 8 3.03 15.90 -17.41
N ASN A 9 2.19 16.71 -18.04
CA ASN A 9 1.40 17.74 -17.35
C ASN A 9 0.33 17.04 -16.49
N ILE A 10 0.71 16.60 -15.28
CA ILE A 10 -0.19 15.93 -14.35
C ILE A 10 -0.91 17.01 -13.53
N LYS A 11 -2.24 17.07 -13.68
CA LYS A 11 -3.12 17.87 -12.82
C LYS A 11 -3.82 16.95 -11.83
N ILE A 12 -3.73 17.26 -10.54
CA ILE A 12 -4.45 16.52 -9.50
C ILE A 12 -5.89 17.03 -9.47
N GLU A 13 -6.81 16.24 -10.03
CA GLU A 13 -8.24 16.58 -10.07
C GLU A 13 -8.93 16.33 -8.72
N SER A 14 -8.44 15.38 -7.92
CA SER A 14 -8.96 15.12 -6.58
C SER A 14 -7.93 14.43 -5.69
N ASN A 15 -8.05 14.66 -4.38
CA ASN A 15 -7.34 13.91 -3.35
C ASN A 15 -8.38 13.32 -2.39
N LYS A 16 -8.24 12.04 -2.05
CA LYS A 16 -9.13 11.35 -1.12
C LYS A 16 -8.29 10.57 -0.11
N GLU A 17 -8.64 10.73 1.16
CA GLU A 17 -8.08 9.89 2.21
C GLU A 17 -8.57 8.45 2.03
N ILE A 18 -7.68 7.50 2.28
CA ILE A 18 -8.00 6.07 2.24
C ILE A 18 -7.83 5.48 3.63
N THR A 19 -8.71 4.56 3.98
CA THR A 19 -8.58 3.80 5.23
C THR A 19 -7.41 2.82 5.13
N MET A 20 -6.89 2.37 6.27
CA MET A 20 -5.85 1.34 6.34
C MET A 20 -6.23 0.06 5.59
N ALA A 21 -7.51 -0.33 5.65
CA ALA A 21 -8.01 -1.48 4.90
C ALA A 21 -7.98 -1.22 3.38
N GLY A 22 -8.32 -0.01 2.95
CA GLY A 22 -8.23 0.44 1.56
C GLY A 22 -6.79 0.44 1.04
N ALA A 23 -5.86 1.00 1.83
CA ALA A 23 -4.42 1.02 1.50
C ALA A 23 -3.85 -0.40 1.34
N THR A 24 -4.19 -1.30 2.26
CA THR A 24 -3.76 -2.71 2.20
C THR A 24 -4.27 -3.39 0.92
N SER A 25 -5.55 -3.22 0.61
CA SER A 25 -6.18 -3.86 -0.56
C SER A 25 -5.64 -3.31 -1.88
N LEU A 26 -5.35 -2.01 -1.93
CA LEU A 26 -4.76 -1.35 -3.09
C LEU A 26 -3.34 -1.87 -3.34
N LEU A 27 -2.52 -1.96 -2.29
CA LEU A 27 -1.15 -2.49 -2.40
C LEU A 27 -1.14 -3.97 -2.78
N ASP A 28 -2.03 -4.78 -2.23
CA ASP A 28 -2.15 -6.21 -2.58
C ASP A 28 -2.47 -6.38 -4.07
N LYS A 29 -3.48 -5.66 -4.55
CA LYS A 29 -3.85 -5.66 -5.98
C LYS A 29 -2.72 -5.13 -6.86
N PHE A 30 -2.08 -4.03 -6.47
CA PHE A 30 -1.00 -3.42 -7.24
C PHE A 30 0.24 -4.32 -7.34
N LEU A 31 0.59 -5.02 -6.25
CA LEU A 31 1.71 -5.97 -6.24
C LEU A 31 1.38 -7.27 -6.99
N HIS A 32 0.11 -7.70 -6.97
CA HIS A 32 -0.38 -8.86 -7.71
C HIS A 32 -0.44 -8.60 -9.23
N ASP A 33 -1.02 -7.47 -9.64
CA ASP A 33 -1.17 -7.07 -11.04
C ASP A 33 0.16 -6.52 -11.62
N GLY A 34 1.04 -6.03 -10.74
CA GLY A 34 2.31 -5.35 -11.04
C GLY A 34 3.48 -6.26 -11.41
N VAL A 35 3.26 -7.34 -12.16
CA VAL A 35 4.34 -8.13 -12.79
C VAL A 35 5.25 -7.23 -13.64
N ALA A 36 4.72 -6.13 -14.19
CA ALA A 36 5.48 -5.13 -14.94
C ALA A 36 6.45 -4.27 -14.08
N ILE A 37 6.24 -4.13 -12.77
CA ILE A 37 7.09 -3.32 -11.89
C ILE A 37 8.33 -4.11 -11.44
N HIS A 38 8.18 -5.43 -11.28
CA HIS A 38 9.30 -6.36 -11.11
C HIS A 38 10.30 -6.31 -12.27
N ALA A 39 9.89 -5.89 -13.48
CA ALA A 39 10.78 -5.76 -14.61
C ALA A 39 11.43 -4.35 -14.72
N ALA A 40 10.80 -3.31 -14.18
CA ALA A 40 11.20 -1.92 -14.42
C ALA A 40 11.87 -1.21 -13.22
N ASN A 41 11.58 -1.58 -11.96
CA ASN A 41 12.21 -0.93 -10.79
C ASN A 41 12.13 -1.79 -9.50
N ASN A 42 13.05 -2.74 -9.37
CA ASN A 42 13.12 -3.70 -8.26
C ASN A 42 13.12 -3.05 -6.85
N THR A 43 13.74 -1.88 -6.71
CA THR A 43 13.83 -1.19 -5.42
C THR A 43 12.47 -0.67 -4.94
N VAL A 44 11.66 -0.13 -5.86
CA VAL A 44 10.33 0.39 -5.53
C VAL A 44 9.38 -0.75 -5.17
N SER A 45 9.40 -1.85 -5.92
CA SER A 45 8.62 -3.06 -5.57
C SER A 45 8.97 -3.57 -4.17
N ALA A 46 10.26 -3.65 -3.83
CA ALA A 46 10.70 -4.10 -2.51
C ALA A 46 10.27 -3.15 -1.38
N GLN A 47 10.26 -1.83 -1.62
CA GLN A 47 9.72 -0.85 -0.65
C GLN A 47 8.21 -1.02 -0.45
N LEU A 48 7.44 -1.20 -1.52
CA LEU A 48 6.00 -1.41 -1.45
C LEU A 48 5.64 -2.73 -0.78
N HIS A 49 6.41 -3.80 -1.01
CA HIS A 49 6.25 -5.07 -0.30
C HIS A 49 6.47 -4.91 1.22
N ARG A 50 7.53 -4.21 1.63
CA ARG A 50 7.79 -3.94 3.07
C ARG A 50 6.67 -3.10 3.69
N LEU A 51 6.17 -2.11 2.97
CA LEU A 51 5.02 -1.32 3.41
C LEU A 51 3.77 -2.19 3.58
N HIS A 52 3.44 -3.02 2.59
CA HIS A 52 2.31 -3.94 2.66
C HIS A 52 2.41 -4.90 3.85
N GLN A 53 3.62 -5.43 4.12
CA GLN A 53 3.86 -6.27 5.30
C GLN A 53 3.61 -5.52 6.60
N GLY A 54 4.16 -4.31 6.76
CA GLY A 54 3.94 -3.49 7.95
C GLY A 54 2.47 -3.17 8.21
N LEU A 55 1.71 -2.81 7.16
CA LEU A 55 0.27 -2.53 7.29
C LEU A 55 -0.54 -3.76 7.72
N ARG A 56 -0.15 -4.96 7.25
CA ARG A 56 -0.80 -6.21 7.69
C ARG A 56 -0.51 -6.54 9.14
N GLU A 57 0.71 -6.27 9.61
CA GLU A 57 1.10 -6.47 11.00
C GLU A 57 0.39 -5.48 11.92
N GLU A 58 0.30 -4.22 11.53
CA GLU A 58 -0.44 -3.19 12.26
C GLU A 58 -1.93 -3.55 12.37
N LYS A 59 -2.56 -3.97 11.27
CA LYS A 59 -3.95 -4.46 11.29
C LYS A 59 -4.15 -5.64 12.24
N LYS A 60 -3.17 -6.55 12.36
CA LYS A 60 -3.22 -7.67 13.32
C LYS A 60 -3.09 -7.14 14.76
N ARG A 61 -2.19 -6.18 14.99
CA ARG A 61 -1.97 -5.58 16.31
C ARG A 61 -3.19 -4.84 16.82
N SER A 62 -3.86 -4.05 15.96
CA SER A 62 -5.08 -3.33 16.33
C SER A 62 -6.23 -4.26 16.72
N LYS A 63 -6.30 -5.46 16.13
CA LYS A 63 -7.31 -6.48 16.50
C LYS A 63 -7.01 -7.18 17.83
N HIS A 64 -5.76 -7.18 18.28
CA HIS A 64 -5.38 -7.75 19.58
C HIS A 64 -5.42 -6.74 20.73
N ALA A 65 -5.69 -5.46 20.41
CA ALA A 65 -5.79 -4.39 21.39
C ALA A 65 -7.23 -4.13 21.87
N GLU A 66 -8.20 -4.97 21.49
CA GLU A 66 -9.47 -5.02 22.24
C GLU A 66 -9.16 -5.67 23.59
N PRO A 67 -9.26 -4.95 24.72
CA PRO A 67 -9.22 -5.62 26.01
C PRO A 67 -10.40 -6.58 26.05
N ALA A 68 -10.11 -7.85 26.37
CA ALA A 68 -11.09 -8.72 26.96
C ALA A 68 -11.49 -8.07 28.29
N ASP A 69 -12.50 -7.21 28.26
CA ASP A 69 -13.11 -6.65 29.44
C ASP A 69 -14.43 -7.39 29.70
N SER A 70 -14.60 -7.80 30.95
CA SER A 70 -15.79 -8.44 31.55
C SER A 70 -15.83 -9.99 31.55
N GLU A 71 -15.03 -10.61 32.42
CA GLU A 71 -15.52 -11.72 33.27
C GLU A 71 -15.05 -11.47 34.71
N ASP A 72 -15.66 -10.46 35.34
CA ASP A 72 -15.84 -10.41 36.79
C ASP A 72 -17.31 -10.79 37.04
N GLN A 73 -17.55 -12.09 37.27
CA GLN A 73 -18.67 -12.66 38.03
C GLN A 73 -18.45 -14.15 38.29
#